data_AF-A0A3D5K4G1-F1
#
_entry.id   AF-A0A3D5K4G1-F1
#
_cell.length_a   1.000
_cell.length_b   1.000
_cell.length_c   1.000
_cell.angle_alpha   90.00
_cell.angle_beta   90.00
_cell.angle_gamma   90.00
#
_symmetry.space_group_name_H-M   'P 1'
#
loop_
_entity.id
_entity.type
_entity.pdbx_description
1 polymer ?
#
loop_
_entity_poly.entity_id
_entity_poly.type
_entity_poly.pdbx_seq_one_letter_code
_entity_poly.pdbx_strand_id
1 'polypeptide(L)'
;MANMVDRFADSLSMDRLALPEPRAGEPSRYRPDGVEIARHWVPTAPLEDTHWSPDMPMEAPNVRRTLNLVPAEAAILWILIDAHYIAGGILSELDSGRNWSIERPHFELLATRTSALNECFY
;
A
#
# COMPACT_ATOMS: atom_id res chain seq x y z
N MET A 1 -17.60 -0.51 7.01
CA MET A 1 -16.12 -0.53 7.00
C MET A 1 -15.68 0.77 6.35
N ALA A 2 -14.60 1.39 6.79
CA ALA A 2 -14.13 2.64 6.17
C ALA A 2 -12.63 2.54 5.92
N ASN A 3 -12.24 2.97 4.72
CA ASN A 3 -10.90 2.82 4.17
C ASN A 3 -9.98 3.97 4.60
N MET A 4 -8.74 3.99 4.11
CA MET A 4 -7.77 5.04 4.41
C MET A 4 -8.28 6.45 4.06
N VAL A 5 -8.91 6.60 2.89
CA VAL A 5 -9.44 7.88 2.41
C VAL A 5 -10.61 8.36 3.27
N ASP A 6 -11.48 7.43 3.70
CA ASP A 6 -12.57 7.73 4.64
C ASP A 6 -12.03 8.22 5.99
N ARG A 7 -10.97 7.57 6.50
CA ARG A 7 -10.32 7.97 7.75
C ARG A 7 -9.65 9.34 7.65
N PHE A 8 -9.03 9.62 6.51
CA PHE A 8 -8.45 10.93 6.24
C PHE A 8 -9.53 12.03 6.23
N ALA A 9 -10.63 11.82 5.51
CA ALA A 9 -11.77 12.74 5.50
C ALA A 9 -12.35 12.94 6.91
N ASP A 10 -12.57 11.85 7.66
CA ASP A 10 -13.04 11.91 9.06
C ASP A 10 -12.12 12.79 9.93
N SER A 11 -10.79 12.65 9.78
CA SER A 11 -9.81 13.40 10.57
C SER A 11 -9.82 14.90 10.30
N LEU A 12 -10.22 15.30 9.09
CA LEU A 12 -10.37 16.69 8.67
C LEU A 12 -11.79 17.22 8.88
N SER A 13 -12.69 16.42 9.46
CA SER A 13 -14.13 16.75 9.56
C SER A 13 -14.76 17.08 8.20
N MET A 14 -14.30 16.41 7.14
CA MET A 14 -14.84 16.52 5.80
C MET A 14 -15.87 15.43 5.53
N ASP A 15 -16.80 15.70 4.63
CA ASP A 15 -17.69 14.66 4.11
C ASP A 15 -16.88 13.58 3.41
N ARG A 16 -17.22 12.31 3.69
CA ARG A 16 -16.62 11.17 2.97
C ARG A 16 -17.02 11.20 1.51
N LEU A 17 -16.10 10.77 0.65
CA LEU A 17 -16.37 10.62 -0.77
C LEU A 17 -17.42 9.52 -1.00
N ALA A 18 -18.51 9.87 -1.68
CA ALA A 18 -19.48 8.90 -2.12
C ALA A 18 -18.84 7.96 -3.16
N LEU A 19 -19.11 6.67 -3.03
CA LEU A 19 -18.74 5.72 -4.08
C LEU A 19 -19.55 6.03 -5.35
N PRO A 20 -18.94 5.86 -6.54
CA PRO A 20 -19.67 6.04 -7.79
C PRO A 20 -20.82 5.02 -7.89
N GLU A 21 -21.90 5.42 -8.56
CA GLU A 21 -23.02 4.52 -8.84
C GLU A 21 -22.54 3.26 -9.56
N PRO A 22 -22.94 2.05 -9.11
CA PRO A 22 -22.59 0.81 -9.77
C PRO A 22 -23.01 0.82 -11.23
N ARG A 23 -22.10 0.41 -12.12
CA ARG A 23 -22.39 0.27 -13.56
C ARG A 23 -22.77 -1.18 -13.86
N ALA A 24 -23.82 -1.38 -14.65
CA ALA A 24 -24.18 -2.69 -15.15
C ALA A 24 -23.08 -3.23 -16.11
N GLY A 25 -22.89 -4.55 -16.11
CA GLY A 25 -21.92 -5.23 -16.97
C GLY A 25 -21.28 -6.43 -16.27
N GLU A 26 -20.56 -7.24 -17.05
CA GLU A 26 -19.77 -8.34 -16.50
C GLU A 26 -18.35 -7.85 -16.16
N PRO A 27 -17.77 -8.30 -15.03
CA PRO A 27 -16.37 -8.00 -14.74
C PRO A 27 -15.47 -8.62 -15.82
N SER A 28 -14.37 -7.94 -16.15
CA SER A 28 -13.41 -8.45 -17.14
C SER A 28 -12.84 -9.82 -16.76
N ARG A 29 -12.79 -10.11 -15.44
CA ARG A 29 -12.11 -11.29 -14.85
C ARG A 29 -10.67 -11.42 -15.35
N TYR A 30 -10.08 -10.30 -15.76
CA TYR A 30 -8.70 -10.25 -16.20
C TYR A 30 -7.80 -10.74 -15.08
N ARG A 31 -6.83 -11.56 -15.45
CA ARG A 31 -5.79 -12.04 -14.55
C ARG A 31 -4.46 -11.90 -15.27
N PRO A 32 -3.43 -11.30 -14.63
CA PRO A 32 -2.11 -11.21 -15.22
C PRO A 32 -1.52 -12.58 -15.55
N ASP A 33 -0.60 -12.62 -16.50
CA ASP A 33 0.15 -13.82 -16.82
C ASP A 33 1.13 -14.19 -15.69
N GLY A 34 1.53 -15.47 -15.65
CA GLY A 34 2.52 -15.96 -14.69
C GLY A 34 2.06 -15.98 -13.24
N VAL A 35 0.75 -15.87 -12.98
CA VAL A 35 0.21 -15.92 -11.62
C VAL A 35 0.34 -17.31 -11.03
N GLU A 36 1.03 -17.40 -9.90
CA GLU A 36 1.28 -18.65 -9.19
C GLU A 36 1.30 -18.48 -7.67
N ILE A 37 1.18 -19.59 -6.95
CA ILE A 37 1.43 -19.64 -5.51
C ILE A 37 2.90 -20.00 -5.32
N ALA A 38 3.77 -19.00 -5.21
CA ALA A 38 5.21 -19.19 -5.04
C ALA A 38 5.64 -19.19 -3.56
N ARG A 39 5.64 -18.00 -2.94
CA ARG A 39 6.11 -17.79 -1.54
C ARG A 39 5.01 -17.40 -0.57
N HIS A 40 3.77 -17.27 -1.03
CA HIS A 40 2.65 -16.77 -0.25
C HIS A 40 1.53 -17.78 -0.18
N TRP A 41 0.63 -17.62 0.78
CA TRP A 41 -0.59 -18.42 0.90
C TRP A 41 -1.64 -18.14 -0.19
N VAL A 42 -1.45 -17.09 -1.00
CA VAL A 42 -2.34 -16.69 -2.10
C VAL A 42 -1.55 -16.50 -3.39
N PRO A 43 -2.17 -16.68 -4.57
CA PRO A 43 -1.49 -16.43 -5.83
C PRO A 43 -1.06 -14.98 -5.98
N THR A 44 0.13 -14.75 -6.54
CA THR A 44 0.60 -13.40 -6.91
C THR A 44 1.14 -13.38 -8.33
N ALA A 45 1.09 -12.22 -8.96
CA ALA A 45 1.76 -12.00 -10.24
C ALA A 45 3.28 -11.80 -10.04
N PRO A 46 4.10 -12.04 -11.08
CA PRO A 46 5.50 -11.63 -11.09
C PRO A 46 5.64 -10.10 -10.90
N LEU A 47 6.73 -9.66 -10.27
CA LEU A 47 7.09 -8.24 -10.23
C LEU A 47 7.99 -7.94 -11.43
N GLU A 48 7.71 -6.84 -12.15
CA GLU A 48 8.57 -6.38 -13.24
C GLU A 48 9.92 -5.85 -12.70
N ASP A 49 9.87 -5.07 -11.62
CA ASP A 49 11.06 -4.66 -10.87
C ASP A 49 11.16 -5.46 -9.57
N THR A 50 12.20 -6.27 -9.46
CA THR A 50 12.50 -7.07 -8.27
C THR A 50 13.27 -6.29 -7.22
N HIS A 51 13.59 -5.01 -7.44
CA HIS A 51 14.33 -4.19 -6.50
C HIS A 51 13.40 -3.24 -5.75
N TRP A 52 13.77 -2.93 -4.50
CA TRP A 52 13.01 -2.00 -3.67
C TRP A 52 13.08 -0.55 -4.18
N SER A 53 14.24 -0.13 -4.64
CA SER A 53 14.50 1.20 -5.21
C SER A 53 15.63 1.08 -6.23
N PRO A 54 15.69 1.96 -7.26
CA PRO A 54 16.81 2.02 -8.20
C PRO A 54 18.19 2.07 -7.50
N ASP A 55 18.25 2.69 -6.31
CA ASP A 55 19.48 2.92 -5.57
C ASP A 55 19.77 1.85 -4.50
N MET A 56 18.85 0.89 -4.30
CA MET A 56 18.96 -0.17 -3.29
C MET A 56 18.79 -1.55 -3.93
N PRO A 57 19.89 -2.30 -4.15
CA PRO A 57 19.88 -3.63 -4.76
C PRO A 57 19.40 -4.71 -3.77
N MET A 58 18.31 -4.44 -3.06
CA MET A 58 17.62 -5.41 -2.21
C MET A 58 16.39 -5.91 -2.94
N GLU A 59 16.10 -7.21 -2.76
CA GLU A 59 14.84 -7.79 -3.24
C GLU A 59 13.66 -7.00 -2.67
N ALA A 60 12.72 -6.65 -3.55
CA ALA A 60 11.48 -5.99 -3.18
C ALA A 60 10.76 -6.82 -2.09
N PRO A 61 10.43 -6.22 -0.94
CA PRO A 61 9.66 -6.90 0.10
C PRO A 61 8.29 -7.27 -0.45
N ASN A 62 7.72 -8.36 0.05
CA ASN A 62 6.46 -8.92 -0.50
C ASN A 62 5.26 -7.96 -0.45
N VAL A 63 5.31 -6.85 0.30
CA VAL A 63 4.28 -5.80 0.26
C VAL A 63 4.15 -5.21 -1.15
N ARG A 64 5.21 -5.25 -1.97
CA ARG A 64 5.17 -4.91 -3.41
C ARG A 64 4.26 -5.83 -4.23
N ARG A 65 3.91 -7.01 -3.73
CA ARG A 65 2.98 -7.95 -4.37
C ARG A 65 1.53 -7.73 -3.95
N THR A 66 1.26 -6.79 -3.05
CA THR A 66 -0.09 -6.43 -2.61
C THR A 66 -0.94 -5.94 -3.79
N LEU A 67 -2.14 -6.50 -3.94
CA LEU A 67 -3.09 -6.20 -5.02
C LEU A 67 -2.55 -6.44 -6.44
N ASN A 68 -1.42 -7.13 -6.64
CA ASN A 68 -0.80 -7.21 -7.96
C ASN A 68 -1.55 -8.10 -8.98
N LEU A 69 -2.61 -8.79 -8.56
CA LEU A 69 -3.57 -9.45 -9.45
C LEU A 69 -4.53 -8.45 -10.12
N VAL A 70 -4.57 -7.21 -9.63
CA VAL A 70 -5.40 -6.11 -10.14
C VAL A 70 -4.48 -4.89 -10.33
N PRO A 71 -3.75 -4.81 -11.47
CA PRO A 71 -2.63 -3.88 -11.62
C PRO A 71 -3.01 -2.39 -11.47
N ALA A 72 -4.23 -2.02 -11.85
CA ALA A 72 -4.71 -0.65 -11.70
C ALA A 72 -4.83 -0.26 -10.22
N GLU A 73 -5.35 -1.16 -9.39
CA GLU A 73 -5.51 -0.98 -7.95
C GLU A 73 -4.16 -1.02 -7.23
N ALA A 74 -3.23 -1.88 -7.68
CA ALA A 74 -1.86 -1.87 -7.19
C ALA A 74 -1.17 -0.51 -7.45
N ALA A 75 -1.35 0.08 -8.63
CA ALA A 75 -0.81 1.41 -8.93
C ALA A 75 -1.44 2.49 -8.02
N ILE A 76 -2.76 2.45 -7.82
CA ILE A 76 -3.47 3.40 -6.94
C ILE A 76 -3.00 3.25 -5.49
N LEU A 77 -2.76 2.03 -5.00
CA LEU A 77 -2.25 1.79 -3.66
C LEU A 77 -0.94 2.56 -3.42
N TRP A 78 0.02 2.50 -4.35
CA TRP A 78 1.30 3.18 -4.21
C TRP A 78 1.16 4.70 -4.27
N ILE A 79 0.28 5.23 -5.11
CA ILE A 79 -0.07 6.66 -5.12
C ILE A 79 -0.60 7.10 -3.74
N LEU A 80 -1.45 6.29 -3.11
CA LEU A 80 -2.00 6.59 -1.78
C LEU A 80 -0.94 6.50 -0.68
N ILE A 81 -0.07 5.48 -0.72
CA ILE A 81 1.05 5.31 0.22
C ILE A 81 1.97 6.53 0.16
N ASP A 82 2.35 6.96 -1.04
CA ASP A 82 3.23 8.12 -1.22
C ASP A 82 2.61 9.41 -0.68
N ALA A 83 1.29 9.57 -0.82
CA ALA A 83 0.57 10.74 -0.33
C ALA A 83 0.30 10.74 1.19
N HIS A 84 0.11 9.56 1.82
CA HIS A 84 -0.38 9.46 3.20
C HIS A 84 0.65 8.93 4.21
N TYR A 85 1.77 8.40 3.75
CA TYR A 85 2.78 7.78 4.59
C TYR A 85 4.18 8.33 4.30
N ILE A 86 5.00 7.57 3.58
CA ILE A 86 6.37 7.93 3.21
C ILE A 86 6.53 7.55 1.76
N ALA A 87 6.97 8.49 0.93
CA ALA A 87 7.19 8.28 -0.49
C ALA A 87 8.13 7.09 -0.73
N GLY A 88 7.75 6.20 -1.65
CA GLY A 88 8.47 4.97 -1.97
C GLY A 88 8.44 3.91 -0.85
N GLY A 89 7.77 4.17 0.28
CA GLY A 89 7.76 3.29 1.45
C GLY A 89 9.10 3.21 2.18
N ILE A 90 10.06 4.10 1.86
CA ILE A 90 11.44 3.98 2.32
C ILE A 90 11.62 4.68 3.67
N LEU A 91 11.50 3.93 4.76
CA LEU A 91 11.71 4.45 6.13
C LEU A 91 13.12 5.03 6.37
N SER A 92 14.12 4.70 5.54
CA SER A 92 15.47 5.29 5.66
C SER A 92 15.50 6.79 5.35
N GLU A 93 14.47 7.34 4.69
CA GLU A 93 14.36 8.80 4.53
C GLU A 93 14.09 9.53 5.87
N LEU A 94 13.57 8.84 6.89
CA LEU A 94 13.36 9.44 8.20
C LEU A 94 14.68 9.73 8.93
N ASP A 95 15.76 9.05 8.54
CA ASP A 95 17.10 9.26 9.09
C ASP A 95 17.91 10.30 8.26
N SER A 96 17.31 10.89 7.22
CA SER A 96 17.98 11.81 6.29
C SER A 96 18.30 13.21 6.86
N GLY A 97 18.01 13.46 8.14
CA GLY A 97 18.22 14.77 8.77
C GLY A 97 17.21 15.85 8.33
N ARG A 98 16.15 15.47 7.60
CA ARG A 98 15.00 16.35 7.35
C ARG A 98 14.25 16.60 8.67
N ASN A 99 13.88 17.86 8.92
CA ASN A 99 13.05 18.23 10.08
C ASN A 99 11.58 17.84 9.85
N TRP A 100 11.27 16.56 10.06
CA TRP A 100 9.90 16.08 10.16
C TRP A 100 9.29 16.48 11.51
N SER A 101 7.96 16.61 11.56
CA SER A 101 7.25 16.87 12.83
C SER A 101 7.21 15.65 13.77
N ILE A 102 7.56 14.47 13.27
CA ILE A 102 7.64 13.21 14.02
C ILE A 102 8.87 12.40 13.60
N GLU A 103 9.44 11.65 14.53
CA GLU A 103 10.64 10.83 14.34
C GLU A 103 10.29 9.36 14.07
N ARG A 104 11.25 8.57 13.59
CA ARG A 104 11.08 7.14 13.28
C ARG A 104 10.41 6.34 14.41
N PRO A 105 10.79 6.46 15.70
CA PRO A 105 10.11 5.72 16.76
C PRO A 105 8.61 6.02 16.87
N HIS A 106 8.17 7.25 16.56
CA HIS A 106 6.76 7.62 16.56
C HIS A 106 6.01 6.95 15.41
N PHE A 107 6.60 6.91 14.22
CA PHE A 107 6.03 6.18 13.07
C PHE A 107 5.86 4.70 13.38
N GLU A 108 6.90 4.06 13.92
CA GLU A 108 6.88 2.63 14.25
C GLU A 108 5.83 2.30 15.32
N LEU A 109 5.66 3.18 16.32
CA LEU A 109 4.60 3.04 17.33
C LEU A 109 3.21 3.08 16.71
N LEU A 110 2.95 4.07 15.84
CA LEU A 110 1.66 4.22 15.16
C LEU A 110 1.37 3.07 14.21
N ALA A 111 2.37 2.64 13.42
CA ALA A 111 2.27 1.52 12.50
C ALA A 111 1.98 0.22 13.26
N THR A 112 2.76 -0.09 14.30
CA THR A 112 2.59 -1.30 15.12
C THR A 112 1.21 -1.35 15.75
N ARG A 113 0.75 -0.24 16.38
CA ARG A 113 -0.56 -0.19 17.02
C ARG A 113 -1.68 -0.34 16.00
N THR A 114 -1.57 0.31 14.84
CA THR A 114 -2.59 0.24 13.78
C THR A 114 -2.66 -1.18 13.21
N SER A 115 -1.53 -1.82 12.92
CA SER A 115 -1.49 -3.21 12.43
C SER A 115 -2.08 -4.18 13.46
N ALA A 116 -1.74 -4.03 14.74
CA ALA A 116 -2.28 -4.87 15.81
C ALA A 116 -3.82 -4.74 15.94
N LEU A 117 -4.35 -3.52 15.87
CA LEU A 117 -5.81 -3.29 15.94
C LEU A 117 -6.56 -3.80 14.71
N ASN A 118 -5.90 -3.89 13.55
CA ASN A 118 -6.48 -4.40 12.31
C ASN A 118 -6.15 -5.89 12.06
N GLU A 119 -5.47 -6.56 12.98
CA GLU A 119 -5.01 -7.95 12.81
C GLU A 119 -4.23 -8.14 11.49
N CYS A 120 -3.39 -7.15 11.15
CA CYS A 120 -2.55 -7.17 9.96
C CYS A 120 -1.18 -7.77 10.31
N PHE A 121 -0.92 -9.00 9.85
CA PHE A 121 0.24 -9.82 10.22
C PHE A 121 1.30 -9.97 9.11
N TYR A 122 1.27 -9.08 8.12
CA TYR A 122 2.26 -9.10 7.03
C TYR A 122 3.70 -9.00 7.57
#